data_AF-A0A7S2BC09-F1
#
_entry.id   AF-A0A7S2BC09-F1
#
_cell.length_a   1.000
_cell.length_b   1.000
_cell.length_c   1.000
_cell.angle_alpha   90.00
_cell.angle_beta   90.00
_cell.angle_gamma   90.00
#
_symmetry.space_group_name_H-M   'P 1'
#
loop_
_entity.id
_entity.type
_entity.pdbx_description
1 polymer ?
#
loop_
_entity_poly.entity_id
_entity_poly.type
_entity_poly.pdbx_seq_one_letter_code
_entity_poly.pdbx_strand_id
1 'polypeptide(L)'
;KDDRPVVDQIYSSAFTREMEAATALNWLELQWTDVEAAAVVALLRSGALKRLARLDLYANNISDAGAIEIAEALRDGSAPLLDKLILESNALSDAGERRIAGMLSISRPSIRLRL
;
A
#
# COMPACT_ATOMS: atom_id res chain seq x y z
N LYS A 1 28.89 6.73 22.31
CA LYS A 1 28.88 7.13 20.89
C LYS A 1 27.67 6.45 20.30
N ASP A 2 26.66 7.26 19.99
CA ASP A 2 25.34 6.77 19.65
C ASP A 2 25.24 6.74 18.12
N ASP A 3 25.62 5.60 17.53
CA ASP A 3 25.65 5.41 16.08
C ASP A 3 24.24 5.18 15.49
N ARG A 4 23.20 5.13 16.34
CA ARG A 4 21.79 4.89 15.98
C ARG A 4 21.26 5.84 14.88
N PRO A 5 21.49 7.17 14.91
CA PRO A 5 20.91 8.07 13.91
C PRO A 5 21.47 7.83 12.49
N VAL A 6 22.75 7.48 12.40
CA VAL A 6 23.44 7.31 11.11
C VAL A 6 23.04 5.97 10.47
N VAL A 7 22.90 4.93 11.30
CA VAL A 7 22.47 3.61 10.86
C VAL A 7 21.01 3.65 10.39
N ASP A 8 20.11 4.29 11.14
CA ASP A 8 18.71 4.47 10.75
C ASP A 8 18.57 5.29 9.45
N GLN A 9 19.41 6.31 9.25
CA GLN A 9 19.39 7.13 8.04
C GLN A 9 19.96 6.40 6.80
N ILE A 10 21.00 5.59 6.97
CA ILE A 10 21.57 4.79 5.89
C ILE A 10 20.61 3.65 5.50
N TYR A 11 20.00 2.96 6.48
CA TYR A 11 18.98 1.96 6.19
C TYR A 11 17.75 2.58 5.52
N SER A 12 17.26 3.72 6.02
CA SER A 12 16.11 4.42 5.44
C SER A 12 16.38 4.90 4.01
N SER A 13 17.58 5.41 3.72
CA SER A 13 17.94 5.87 2.36
C SER A 13 18.15 4.71 1.37
N ALA A 14 18.80 3.62 1.79
CA ALA A 14 18.95 2.43 0.96
C ALA A 14 17.60 1.75 0.68
N PHE A 15 16.77 1.59 1.71
CA PHE A 15 15.41 1.06 1.61
C PHE A 15 14.52 1.93 0.71
N THR A 16 14.60 3.26 0.86
CA THR A 16 13.86 4.19 -0.01
C THR A 16 14.28 4.00 -1.47
N ARG A 17 15.58 3.89 -1.75
CA ARG A 17 16.10 3.74 -3.11
C ARG A 17 15.68 2.41 -3.75
N GLU A 18 15.60 1.34 -2.96
CA GLU A 18 15.11 0.05 -3.42
C GLU A 18 13.61 0.12 -3.75
N MET A 19 12.82 0.74 -2.88
CA MET A 19 11.39 0.96 -3.09
C MET A 19 11.10 1.92 -4.27
N GLU A 20 11.98 2.90 -4.53
CA GLU A 20 11.90 3.79 -5.70
C GLU A 20 12.01 3.04 -7.02
N ALA A 21 12.80 1.96 -7.07
CA ALA A 21 12.93 1.12 -8.24
C ALA A 21 11.83 0.06 -8.35
N ALA A 22 11.13 -0.25 -7.25
CA ALA A 22 10.10 -1.28 -7.22
C ALA A 22 8.92 -0.95 -8.14
N THR A 23 8.65 -1.87 -9.07
CA THR A 23 7.49 -1.78 -9.98
C THR A 23 6.37 -2.73 -9.57
N ALA A 24 6.67 -3.75 -8.76
CA ALA A 24 5.70 -4.65 -8.19
C ALA A 24 6.09 -5.04 -6.77
N LEU A 25 5.13 -5.03 -5.85
CA LEU A 25 5.26 -5.52 -4.49
C LEU A 25 4.22 -6.61 -4.28
N ASN A 26 4.69 -7.78 -3.85
CA ASN A 26 3.84 -8.95 -3.60
C ASN A 26 4.05 -9.39 -2.15
N TRP A 27 3.11 -9.00 -1.28
CA TRP A 27 3.12 -9.29 0.15
C TRP A 27 1.89 -10.12 0.47
N LEU A 28 1.95 -11.39 0.08
CA LEU A 28 0.81 -12.31 0.06
C LEU A 28 0.97 -13.30 1.21
N GLU A 29 -0.14 -13.71 1.84
CA GLU A 29 -0.15 -14.80 2.83
C GLU A 29 0.81 -14.58 4.01
N LEU A 30 1.01 -13.31 4.41
CA LEU A 30 1.94 -12.93 5.48
C LEU A 30 1.24 -12.74 6.83
N GLN A 31 -0.08 -13.00 6.90
CA GLN A 31 -0.92 -12.73 8.08
C GLN A 31 -0.88 -11.26 8.51
N TRP A 32 -0.66 -10.35 7.54
CA TRP A 32 -0.58 -8.92 7.82
C TRP A 32 -1.93 -8.36 8.26
N THR A 33 -1.89 -7.42 9.20
CA THR A 33 -3.06 -6.77 9.79
C THR A 33 -3.09 -5.30 9.40
N ASP A 34 -3.99 -4.54 10.02
CA ASP A 34 -4.04 -3.08 9.85
C ASP A 34 -2.75 -2.37 10.28
N VAL A 35 -1.94 -2.98 11.16
CA VAL A 35 -0.63 -2.44 11.55
C VAL A 35 0.30 -2.37 10.35
N GLU A 36 0.41 -3.46 9.60
CA GLU A 36 1.23 -3.50 8.39
C GLU A 36 0.60 -2.69 7.26
N ALA A 37 -0.74 -2.64 7.16
CA ALA A 37 -1.43 -1.75 6.23
C ALA A 37 -1.07 -0.27 6.47
N ALA A 38 -0.99 0.17 7.73
CA ALA A 38 -0.55 1.52 8.08
C ALA A 38 0.91 1.78 7.67
N ALA A 39 1.79 0.77 7.77
CA ALA A 39 3.15 0.87 7.25
C ALA A 39 3.17 1.02 5.72
N VAL A 40 2.33 0.27 4.98
CA VAL A 40 2.15 0.44 3.54
C VAL A 40 1.66 1.85 3.20
N VAL A 41 0.72 2.39 3.98
CA VAL A 41 0.24 3.78 3.83
C VAL A 41 1.37 4.79 4.02
N ALA A 42 2.23 4.60 5.03
CA ALA A 42 3.39 5.45 5.23
C ALA A 42 4.36 5.41 4.04
N LEU A 43 4.59 4.23 3.45
CA LEU A 43 5.42 4.09 2.24
C LEU A 43 4.79 4.73 1.00
N LEU A 44 3.47 4.63 0.85
CA LEU A 44 2.74 5.29 -0.22
C LEU A 44 2.85 6.82 -0.09
N ARG A 45 2.68 7.35 1.13
CA ARG A 45 2.71 8.79 1.40
C ARG A 45 4.11 9.39 1.41
N SER A 46 5.15 8.61 1.71
CA SER A 46 6.55 9.08 1.61
C SER A 46 6.99 9.36 0.17
N GLY A 47 6.27 8.82 -0.81
CA GLY A 47 6.61 8.93 -2.22
C GLY A 47 7.74 7.99 -2.65
N ALA A 48 8.11 7.02 -1.83
CA ALA A 48 9.07 5.97 -2.20
C ALA A 48 8.53 5.10 -3.36
N LEU A 49 7.21 4.89 -3.42
CA LEU A 49 6.58 3.96 -4.37
C LEU A 49 6.12 4.61 -5.69
N LYS A 50 6.85 5.62 -6.18
CA LYS A 50 6.47 6.37 -7.40
C LYS A 50 6.42 5.53 -8.67
N ARG A 51 7.20 4.44 -8.74
CA ARG A 51 7.28 3.53 -9.89
C ARG A 51 6.40 2.29 -9.76
N LEU A 52 5.71 2.13 -8.63
CA LEU A 52 4.93 0.94 -8.34
C LEU A 52 3.74 0.87 -9.30
N ALA A 53 3.67 -0.22 -10.07
CA ALA A 53 2.57 -0.54 -10.98
C ALA A 53 1.61 -1.57 -10.37
N ARG A 54 2.11 -2.47 -9.50
CA ARG A 54 1.31 -3.50 -8.82
C ARG A 54 1.58 -3.53 -7.32
N LEU A 55 0.50 -3.50 -6.53
CA LEU A 55 0.50 -3.78 -5.10
C LEU A 55 -0.42 -4.97 -4.87
N ASP A 56 0.14 -6.05 -4.35
CA ASP A 56 -0.58 -7.27 -4.06
C ASP A 56 -0.47 -7.62 -2.59
N LEU A 57 -1.63 -7.61 -1.92
CA LEU A 57 -1.83 -7.87 -0.50
C LEU A 57 -2.79 -9.05 -0.29
N TYR A 58 -2.90 -9.93 -1.28
CA TYR A 58 -3.77 -11.11 -1.25
C TYR A 58 -3.57 -11.96 0.01
N ALA A 59 -4.68 -12.48 0.54
CA ALA A 59 -4.70 -13.44 1.65
C ALA A 59 -3.95 -12.95 2.91
N ASN A 60 -4.27 -11.75 3.36
CA ASN A 60 -3.85 -11.23 4.65
C ASN A 60 -5.08 -11.04 5.57
N ASN A 61 -4.88 -10.38 6.71
CA ASN A 61 -5.90 -10.10 7.72
C ASN A 61 -6.19 -8.59 7.82
N ILE A 62 -6.06 -7.85 6.71
CA ILE A 62 -6.36 -6.42 6.65
C ILE A 62 -7.87 -6.23 6.75
N SER A 63 -8.31 -5.37 7.64
CA SER A 63 -9.73 -5.06 7.82
C SER A 63 -10.18 -3.95 6.86
N ASP A 64 -11.48 -3.66 6.88
CA ASP A 64 -12.03 -2.49 6.20
C ASP A 64 -11.26 -1.20 6.51
N ALA A 65 -10.83 -1.01 7.77
CA ALA A 65 -10.13 0.20 8.18
C ALA A 65 -8.78 0.33 7.48
N GLY A 66 -7.92 -0.69 7.54
CA GLY A 66 -6.61 -0.66 6.91
C GLY A 66 -6.69 -0.54 5.39
N ALA A 67 -7.63 -1.25 4.76
CA ALA A 67 -7.81 -1.18 3.31
C ALA A 67 -8.37 0.18 2.84
N ILE A 68 -9.25 0.81 3.63
CA ILE A 68 -9.71 2.17 3.36
C ILE A 68 -8.53 3.15 3.44
N GLU A 69 -7.65 3.06 4.43
CA GLU A 69 -6.48 3.96 4.52
C GLU A 69 -5.54 3.83 3.31
N ILE A 70 -5.29 2.60 2.84
CA ILE A 70 -4.55 2.36 1.60
C ILE A 70 -5.25 3.05 0.42
N ALA A 71 -6.57 2.86 0.29
CA ALA A 71 -7.34 3.49 -0.77
C ALA A 71 -7.34 5.02 -0.69
N GLU A 72 -7.34 5.60 0.51
CA GLU A 72 -7.23 7.05 0.72
C GLU A 72 -5.87 7.58 0.30
N ALA A 73 -4.77 6.91 0.67
CA ALA A 73 -3.44 7.34 0.23
C ALA A 73 -3.34 7.35 -1.31
N LEU A 74 -3.88 6.32 -1.96
CA LEU A 74 -3.93 6.25 -3.42
C LEU A 74 -4.82 7.34 -4.03
N ARG A 75 -6.00 7.60 -3.43
CA ARG A 75 -6.90 8.69 -3.83
C ARG A 75 -6.21 10.05 -3.77
N ASP A 76 -5.38 10.27 -2.75
CA ASP A 76 -4.63 11.51 -2.52
C ASP A 76 -3.41 11.65 -3.47
N GLY A 77 -3.18 10.70 -4.37
CA GLY A 77 -2.16 10.78 -5.42
C GLY A 77 -0.88 9.98 -5.14
N SER A 78 -0.82 9.21 -4.05
CA SER A 78 0.29 8.28 -3.82
C SER A 78 0.35 7.18 -4.89
N ALA A 79 1.57 6.71 -5.18
CA ALA A 79 1.85 5.70 -6.22
C ALA A 79 1.15 6.02 -7.57
N PRO A 80 1.54 7.12 -8.25
CA PRO A 80 0.84 7.62 -9.44
C PRO A 80 0.81 6.64 -10.62
N LEU A 81 1.73 5.67 -10.67
CA LEU A 81 1.78 4.65 -11.72
C LEU A 81 1.06 3.35 -11.38
N LEU A 82 0.46 3.25 -10.18
CA LEU A 82 -0.16 2.01 -9.73
C LEU A 82 -1.42 1.71 -10.55
N ASP A 83 -1.39 0.60 -11.27
CA ASP A 83 -2.47 0.12 -12.14
C ASP A 83 -3.21 -1.10 -11.58
N LYS A 84 -2.67 -1.77 -10.56
CA LYS A 84 -3.27 -2.97 -9.96
C LYS A 84 -3.14 -2.96 -8.44
N LEU A 85 -4.28 -3.06 -7.77
CA LEU A 85 -4.39 -3.26 -6.33
C LEU A 85 -5.17 -4.54 -6.07
N ILE A 86 -4.58 -5.47 -5.34
CA ILE A 86 -5.20 -6.75 -4.98
C ILE A 86 -5.30 -6.82 -3.46
N LEU A 87 -6.54 -6.92 -2.97
CA LEU A 87 -6.92 -7.06 -1.56
C LEU A 87 -7.80 -8.31 -1.34
N GLU A 88 -7.96 -9.16 -2.35
CA GLU A 88 -8.70 -10.42 -2.27
C GLU A 88 -8.27 -11.28 -1.07
N SER A 89 -9.23 -11.98 -0.47
CA SER A 89 -9.02 -12.84 0.70
C SER A 89 -8.47 -12.10 1.94
N ASN A 90 -8.85 -10.84 2.14
CA ASN A 90 -8.66 -10.12 3.39
C ASN A 90 -9.92 -10.13 4.26
N ALA A 91 -9.88 -9.49 5.43
CA ALA A 91 -11.00 -9.39 6.37
C ALA A 91 -11.94 -8.21 6.01
N LEU A 92 -12.26 -8.08 4.71
CA LEU A 92 -13.14 -7.02 4.21
C LEU A 92 -14.61 -7.43 4.33
N SER A 93 -15.46 -6.48 4.72
CA SER A 93 -16.91 -6.62 4.61
C SER A 93 -17.41 -6.07 3.28
N ASP A 94 -18.59 -6.50 2.83
CA ASP A 94 -19.23 -5.94 1.64
C ASP A 94 -19.37 -4.40 1.70
N ALA A 95 -19.48 -3.83 2.91
CA ALA A 95 -19.55 -2.39 3.10
C ALA A 95 -18.19 -1.71 2.86
N GLY A 96 -17.11 -2.31 3.37
CA GLY A 96 -15.74 -1.87 3.11
C GLY A 96 -15.40 -1.96 1.63
N GLU A 97 -15.72 -3.08 0.98
CA GLU A 97 -15.50 -3.29 -0.45
C GLU A 97 -16.18 -2.20 -1.30
N ARG A 98 -17.49 -1.96 -1.07
CA ARG A 98 -18.24 -0.91 -1.77
C ARG A 98 -17.62 0.47 -1.57
N ARG A 99 -17.13 0.75 -0.36
CA ARG A 99 -16.53 2.05 -0.03
C ARG A 99 -15.20 2.23 -0.77
N ILE A 100 -14.31 1.24 -0.74
CA ILE A 100 -13.03 1.26 -1.45
C ILE A 100 -13.24 1.39 -2.96
N ALA A 101 -14.14 0.58 -3.52
CA ALA A 101 -14.49 0.62 -4.94
C ALA A 101 -15.04 1.99 -5.34
N GLY A 102 -15.96 2.56 -4.56
CA GLY A 102 -16.52 3.89 -4.83
C GLY A 102 -15.44 4.98 -4.81
N MET A 103 -14.55 4.97 -3.82
CA MET A 103 -13.45 5.93 -3.72
C MET A 103 -12.51 5.89 -4.93
N LEU A 104 -12.06 4.68 -5.30
CA LEU A 104 -11.08 4.52 -6.38
C LEU A 104 -11.70 4.66 -7.77
N SER A 105 -12.98 4.30 -7.95
CA SER A 105 -13.68 4.47 -9.24
C SER A 105 -13.79 5.93 -9.69
N ILE A 106 -13.85 6.87 -8.73
CA ILE A 106 -13.98 8.31 -9.03
C ILE A 106 -12.59 8.93 -9.20
N SER A 107 -11.68 8.65 -8.27
CA SER A 107 -10.39 9.36 -8.22
C SER A 107 -9.28 8.66 -9.00
N ARG A 108 -9.30 7.33 -9.08
CA ARG A 108 -8.26 6.50 -9.70
C ARG A 108 -8.87 5.38 -10.58
N PRO A 109 -9.71 5.71 -11.57
CA PRO A 109 -10.46 4.72 -12.37
C PRO A 109 -9.59 3.77 -13.18
N SER A 110 -8.31 4.09 -13.38
CA SER A 110 -7.34 3.23 -14.06
C SER A 110 -6.85 2.06 -13.21
N ILE A 111 -7.04 2.07 -11.89
CA ILE A 111 -6.66 0.94 -11.05
C ILE A 111 -7.61 -0.22 -11.31
N ARG A 112 -7.03 -1.36 -11.69
CA ARG A 112 -7.68 -2.67 -11.62
C ARG A 112 -7.69 -3.13 -10.18
N LEU A 113 -8.81 -2.90 -9.52
CA LEU A 113 -9.06 -3.29 -8.14
C LEU A 113 -9.59 -4.72 -8.07
N ARG A 114 -9.02 -5.53 -7.17
CA ARG A 114 -9.57 -6.84 -6.76
C ARG A 114 -9.78 -6.83 -5.25
N LEU A 115 -10.99 -7.13 -4.81
CA LEU A 115 -11.44 -7.15 -3.42
C LEU A 115 -11.92 -8.56 -3.07
#